data_AF-A0A9P6MCU2-F1
#
_entry.id   AF-A0A9P6MCU2-F1
#
_cell.length_a   1.000
_cell.length_b   1.000
_cell.length_c   1.000
_cell.angle_alpha   90.00
_cell.angle_beta   90.00
_cell.angle_gamma   90.00
#
_symmetry.space_group_name_H-M   'P 1'
#
loop_
_entity.id
_entity.type
_entity.pdbx_description
1 polymer ?
#
loop_
_entity_poly.entity_id
_entity_poly.type
_entity_poly.pdbx_seq_one_letter_code
_entity_poly.pdbx_strand_id
1 'polypeptide(L)'
;MLAQKIEEHKADVWLINTGWTGGAYGKTGQRISLKYSRGIIDAIHSGELKKAQYQTYPIFDLQIPTEIPGIPSDKLAQLFKENFTKYQDQATPEIIAAGPKI
;
A
#
# COMPACT_ATOMS: atom_id res chain seq x y z
N MET A 1 11.38 17.27 2.72
CA MET A 1 9.95 17.58 2.99
C MET A 1 9.11 16.32 2.76
N LEU A 2 8.03 16.11 3.51
CA LEU A 2 7.35 14.82 3.83
C LEU A 2 8.03 13.97 4.91
N ALA A 3 9.19 13.36 4.67
CA ALA A 3 9.86 12.50 5.67
C ALA A 3 10.04 13.19 7.03
N GLN A 4 10.59 14.42 7.01
CA GLN A 4 10.73 15.27 8.20
C GLN A 4 9.40 15.53 8.92
N LYS A 5 8.29 15.67 8.20
CA LYS A 5 6.97 15.93 8.78
C LYS A 5 6.35 14.69 9.42
N ILE A 6 6.63 13.52 8.86
CA ILE A 6 6.22 12.24 9.43
C ILE A 6 6.93 12.05 10.77
N GLU A 7 8.25 12.28 10.83
CA GLU A 7 9.05 12.20 12.05
C GLU A 7 8.60 13.20 13.12
N GLU A 8 8.44 14.48 12.75
CA GLU A 8 8.06 15.57 13.65
C GLU A 8 6.69 15.30 14.32
N HIS A 9 5.73 14.80 13.56
CA HIS A 9 4.35 14.63 14.02
C HIS A 9 3.99 13.18 14.39
N LYS A 10 4.95 12.24 14.30
CA LYS A 10 4.74 10.80 14.54
C LYS A 10 3.52 10.26 13.77
N ALA A 11 3.37 10.70 12.53
CA ALA A 11 2.23 10.35 11.70
C ALA A 11 2.33 8.90 11.21
N ASP A 12 1.22 8.15 11.27
CA ASP A 12 1.14 6.85 10.63
C ASP A 12 0.93 7.03 9.12
N VAL A 13 1.65 6.25 8.31
CA VAL A 13 1.56 6.30 6.84
C VAL A 13 0.91 5.02 6.33
N TRP A 14 -0.12 5.18 5.50
CA TRP A 14 -0.89 4.07 4.92
C TRP A 14 -0.90 4.14 3.40
N LEU A 15 -0.74 3.00 2.74
CA LEU A 15 -0.95 2.84 1.30
C LEU A 15 -2.25 2.10 1.04
N ILE A 16 -3.22 2.78 0.42
CA ILE A 16 -4.56 2.22 0.16
C ILE A 16 -4.80 2.17 -1.35
N ASN A 17 -5.04 0.96 -1.88
CA ASN A 17 -5.49 0.80 -3.25
C ASN A 17 -6.99 1.17 -3.36
N THR A 18 -7.31 2.22 -4.13
CA THR A 18 -8.69 2.60 -4.49
C THR A 18 -8.97 2.39 -5.99
N GLY A 19 -8.06 1.70 -6.66
CA GLY A 19 -8.11 1.33 -8.07
C GLY A 19 -8.84 0.00 -8.30
N TRP A 20 -8.17 -0.93 -8.97
CA TRP A 20 -8.72 -2.21 -9.39
C TRP A 20 -8.13 -3.37 -8.57
N THR A 21 -8.89 -4.46 -8.43
CA THR A 21 -8.50 -5.73 -7.82
C THR A 21 -8.91 -6.92 -8.70
N GLY A 22 -8.31 -8.10 -8.51
CA GLY A 22 -8.62 -9.33 -9.26
C GLY A 22 -8.16 -9.35 -10.72
N GLY A 23 -7.49 -8.29 -11.18
CA GLY A 23 -7.15 -8.14 -12.58
C GLY A 23 -6.76 -6.72 -12.98
N ALA A 24 -6.21 -6.60 -14.19
CA ALA A 24 -6.04 -5.30 -14.82
C ALA A 24 -7.39 -4.76 -15.31
N TYR A 25 -7.48 -3.44 -15.45
CA TYR A 25 -8.61 -2.77 -16.07
C TYR A 25 -8.97 -3.39 -17.44
N GLY A 26 -10.27 -3.54 -17.71
CA GLY A 26 -10.79 -4.02 -19.00
C GLY A 26 -10.53 -5.50 -19.32
N LYS A 27 -9.84 -6.24 -18.44
CA LYS A 27 -9.66 -7.70 -18.53
C LYS A 27 -10.50 -8.39 -17.46
N THR A 28 -9.86 -8.92 -16.42
CA THR A 28 -10.51 -9.61 -15.30
C THR A 28 -10.72 -8.73 -14.07
N GLY A 29 -10.21 -7.49 -14.10
CA GLY A 29 -10.23 -6.62 -12.93
C GLY A 29 -11.61 -6.09 -12.61
N GLN A 30 -11.87 -5.84 -11.33
CA GLN A 30 -13.01 -5.09 -10.84
C GLN A 30 -12.54 -3.90 -10.01
N ARG A 31 -13.26 -2.77 -10.09
CA ARG A 31 -12.96 -1.61 -9.25
C ARG A 31 -13.24 -1.97 -7.80
N ILE A 32 -12.35 -1.57 -6.89
CA ILE A 32 -12.58 -1.74 -5.45
C ILE A 32 -13.84 -0.96 -5.07
N SER A 33 -14.76 -1.63 -4.37
CA SER A 33 -15.99 -1.00 -3.89
C SER A 33 -15.63 0.11 -2.90
N LEU A 34 -16.30 1.27 -3.03
CA LEU A 34 -16.17 2.37 -2.07
C LEU A 34 -16.48 1.92 -0.63
N LYS A 35 -17.37 0.93 -0.45
CA LYS A 35 -17.67 0.35 0.87
C LYS A 35 -16.42 -0.21 1.53
N TYR A 36 -15.55 -0.88 0.76
CA TYR A 36 -14.31 -1.45 1.26
C TYR A 36 -13.27 -0.39 1.59
N SER A 37 -13.06 0.57 0.69
CA SER A 37 -12.13 1.67 0.98
C SER A 37 -12.55 2.47 2.21
N ARG A 38 -13.86 2.71 2.41
CA ARG A 38 -14.37 3.37 3.62
C ARG A 38 -14.17 2.51 4.87
N GLY A 39 -14.45 1.21 4.81
CA GLY A 39 -14.20 0.30 5.93
C GLY A 39 -12.73 0.26 6.36
N ILE A 40 -11.78 0.30 5.40
CA ILE A 40 -10.36 0.42 5.71
C ILE A 40 -10.07 1.74 6.45
N ILE A 41 -10.61 2.86 5.97
CA ILE A 41 -10.41 4.17 6.62
C ILE A 41 -11.00 4.19 8.03
N ASP A 42 -12.18 3.60 8.24
CA ASP A 42 -12.80 3.48 9.56
C ASP A 42 -11.95 2.62 10.51
N ALA A 43 -11.34 1.54 10.01
CA ALA A 43 -10.42 0.69 10.76
C ALA A 43 -9.08 1.40 11.10
N ILE A 44 -8.61 2.32 10.24
CA ILE A 44 -7.47 3.19 10.53
C ILE A 44 -7.83 4.16 11.67
N HIS A 45 -8.95 4.87 11.54
CA HIS A 45 -9.37 5.88 12.52
C HIS A 45 -9.74 5.30 13.89
N SER A 46 -10.34 4.11 13.93
CA SER A 46 -10.65 3.40 15.19
C SER A 46 -9.41 2.82 15.87
N GLY A 47 -8.27 2.76 15.18
CA GLY A 47 -7.04 2.15 15.67
C GLY A 47 -7.03 0.62 15.63
N GLU A 48 -8.04 -0.01 15.02
CA GLU A 48 -8.10 -1.46 14.81
C GLU A 48 -6.89 -1.94 14.00
N LEU A 49 -6.57 -1.24 12.90
CA LEU A 49 -5.43 -1.60 12.06
C LEU A 49 -4.08 -1.40 12.76
N LYS A 50 -3.98 -0.55 13.79
CA LYS A 50 -2.75 -0.46 14.59
C LYS A 50 -2.49 -1.72 15.43
N LYS A 51 -3.52 -2.51 15.71
CA LYS A 51 -3.48 -3.70 16.57
C LYS A 51 -3.55 -5.01 15.77
N ALA A 52 -3.74 -4.92 14.46
CA ALA A 52 -3.84 -6.09 13.59
C ALA A 52 -2.50 -6.83 13.48
N GLN A 53 -2.56 -8.09 13.09
CA GLN A 53 -1.36 -8.86 12.72
C GLN A 53 -1.00 -8.58 11.26
N TYR A 54 0.28 -8.42 10.98
CA TYR A 54 0.80 -8.11 9.66
C TYR A 54 1.72 -9.21 9.15
N GLN A 55 1.78 -9.33 7.83
CA GLN A 55 2.77 -10.10 7.12
C GLN A 55 3.47 -9.22 6.09
N THR A 56 4.72 -9.56 5.79
CA THR A 56 5.47 -8.88 4.74
C THR A 56 4.99 -9.32 3.37
N TYR A 57 4.61 -8.37 2.52
CA TYR A 57 4.32 -8.62 1.12
C TYR A 57 5.62 -8.67 0.31
N PRO A 58 5.95 -9.80 -0.33
CA PRO A 58 7.32 -10.09 -0.79
C PRO A 58 7.85 -9.16 -1.89
N ILE A 59 6.97 -8.52 -2.66
CA ILE A 59 7.39 -7.70 -3.81
C ILE A 59 7.72 -6.26 -3.40
N PHE A 60 6.99 -5.67 -2.44
CA PHE A 60 7.22 -4.27 -2.00
C PHE A 60 7.80 -4.16 -0.60
N ASP A 61 8.02 -5.29 0.08
CA ASP A 61 8.38 -5.32 1.50
C ASP A 61 7.38 -4.55 2.39
N LEU A 62 6.14 -4.40 1.91
CA LEU A 62 5.08 -3.69 2.63
C LEU A 62 4.48 -4.60 3.69
N GLN A 63 4.26 -4.06 4.88
CA GLN A 63 3.44 -4.70 5.89
C GLN A 63 1.98 -4.66 5.43
N ILE A 64 1.43 -5.83 5.12
CA ILE A 64 0.00 -5.99 4.83
C ILE A 64 -0.66 -6.71 6.00
N PRO A 65 -1.84 -6.26 6.47
CA PRO A 65 -2.55 -6.98 7.50
C PRO A 65 -2.90 -8.38 7.00
N THR A 66 -2.70 -9.37 7.86
CA THR A 66 -2.94 -10.80 7.57
C THR A 66 -4.39 -11.08 7.20
N GLU A 67 -5.30 -10.28 7.74
CA GLU A 67 -6.71 -10.26 7.37
C GLU A 67 -7.21 -8.82 7.27
N ILE A 68 -7.93 -8.53 6.18
CA ILE A 68 -8.93 -7.47 6.15
C ILE A 68 -10.21 -8.17 5.70
N PRO A 69 -11.24 -8.25 6.55
CA PRO A 69 -12.47 -8.95 6.21
C PRO A 69 -13.04 -8.49 4.86
N GLY A 70 -13.10 -9.41 3.89
CA GLY A 70 -13.81 -9.23 2.62
C GLY A 70 -13.02 -8.69 1.42
N ILE A 71 -11.68 -8.64 1.45
CA ILE A 71 -10.87 -8.11 0.33
C ILE A 71 -9.80 -9.11 -0.14
N PRO A 72 -9.89 -9.65 -1.38
CA PRO A 72 -8.81 -10.41 -1.98
C PRO A 72 -7.67 -9.50 -2.44
N SER A 73 -6.45 -9.86 -2.04
CA SER A 73 -5.20 -9.28 -2.54
C SER A 73 -5.00 -9.74 -3.97
N ASP A 74 -4.72 -8.82 -4.93
CA ASP A 74 -3.83 -9.05 -6.08
C ASP A 74 -3.82 -7.86 -7.08
N LYS A 75 -2.62 -7.64 -7.68
CA LYS A 75 -2.27 -6.75 -8.82
C LYS A 75 -1.95 -5.25 -8.61
N LEU A 76 -1.56 -4.80 -7.41
CA LEU A 76 -0.97 -3.45 -7.23
C LEU A 76 0.50 -3.35 -7.68
N ALA A 77 1.18 -4.51 -7.79
CA ALA A 77 2.63 -4.56 -7.84
C ALA A 77 3.29 -3.86 -9.04
N GLN A 78 2.81 -4.18 -10.22
CA GLN A 78 3.54 -3.87 -11.44
C GLN A 78 3.60 -2.37 -11.76
N LEU A 79 2.53 -1.63 -11.45
CA LEU A 79 2.46 -0.18 -11.70
C LEU A 79 3.34 0.62 -10.74
N PHE A 80 3.53 0.15 -9.51
CA PHE A 80 4.44 0.81 -8.57
C PHE A 80 5.89 0.67 -9.04
N LYS A 81 6.28 -0.49 -9.55
CA LYS A 81 7.62 -0.74 -10.10
C LYS A 81 7.99 0.24 -11.21
N GLU A 82 7.12 0.40 -12.21
CA GLU A 82 7.37 1.29 -13.35
C GLU A 82 7.55 2.75 -12.93
N ASN A 83 6.74 3.21 -11.96
CA ASN A 83 6.87 4.55 -11.41
C ASN A 83 8.14 4.71 -10.56
N PHE A 84 8.49 3.71 -9.75
CA PHE A 84 9.68 3.78 -8.91
C PHE A 84 10.97 3.92 -9.74
N THR A 85 11.10 3.12 -10.80
CA THR A 85 12.27 3.17 -11.70
C THR A 85 12.49 4.57 -12.31
N LYS A 86 11.42 5.32 -12.58
CA LYS A 86 11.50 6.67 -13.17
C LYS A 86 12.15 7.72 -12.26
N TYR A 87 12.06 7.54 -10.95
CA TYR A 87 12.51 8.53 -9.95
C TYR A 87 13.62 8.01 -9.04
N GLN A 88 14.11 6.80 -9.31
CA GLN A 88 15.12 6.12 -8.49
C GLN A 88 16.43 6.92 -8.37
N ASP A 89 16.82 7.62 -9.43
CA ASP A 89 18.05 8.43 -9.49
C ASP A 89 18.02 9.66 -8.57
N GLN A 90 16.82 10.08 -8.16
CA GLN A 90 16.59 11.21 -7.26
C GLN A 90 16.33 10.79 -5.82
N ALA A 91 16.27 9.49 -5.55
CA ALA A 91 15.99 8.92 -4.24
C ALA A 91 17.28 8.72 -3.42
N THR A 92 17.16 8.81 -2.09
CA THR A 92 18.26 8.44 -1.20
C THR A 92 18.50 6.92 -1.23
N PRO A 93 19.70 6.43 -0.88
CA PRO A 93 19.98 4.99 -0.85
C PRO A 93 19.00 4.19 0.03
N GLU A 94 18.53 4.78 1.13
CA GLU A 94 17.50 4.19 2.00
C GLU A 94 16.16 4.01 1.27
N ILE A 95 15.72 5.01 0.52
CA ILE A 95 14.48 4.95 -0.26
C ILE A 95 14.62 3.95 -1.42
N ILE A 96 15.80 3.85 -2.04
CA ILE A 96 16.11 2.83 -3.04
C ILE A 96 16.00 1.42 -2.45
N ALA A 97 16.56 1.21 -1.25
CA ALA A 97 16.52 -0.09 -0.57
C ALA A 97 15.12 -0.50 -0.09
N ALA A 98 14.27 0.48 0.25
CA ALA A 98 12.86 0.27 0.58
C ALA A 98 11.95 0.14 -0.65
N GLY A 99 12.51 0.23 -1.86
CA GLY A 99 11.80 0.02 -3.10
C GLY A 99 11.39 -1.44 -3.34
N PRO A 100 10.66 -1.71 -4.43
CA PRO A 100 10.21 -3.05 -4.77
C PRO A 100 11.39 -3.99 -5.01
N LYS A 101 11.36 -5.16 -4.36
CA LYS A 101 12.34 -6.22 -4.53
C LYS A 101 11.91 -7.11 -5.70
N ILE A 102 12.82 -7.30 -6.66
CA ILE A 102 12.62 -8.12 -7.87
C ILE A 102 13.34 -9.44 -7.68
#